data_AF-A0A7V6M3L5-F1
#
_entry.id   AF-A0A7V6M3L5-F1
#
_cell.length_a   1.000
_cell.length_b   1.000
_cell.length_c   1.000
_cell.angle_alpha   90.00
_cell.angle_beta   90.00
_cell.angle_gamma   90.00
#
_symmetry.space_group_name_H-M   'P 1'
#
loop_
_entity.id
_entity.type
_entity.pdbx_description
1 polymer ?
#
loop_
_entity_poly.entity_id
_entity_poly.type
_entity_poly.pdbx_seq_one_letter_code
_entity_poly.pdbx_strand_id
1 'polypeptide(L)'
;MNTKNNNIADKTSLTLTSGRRMQDSFLNYCRKKEIPVILEMNNSYTAEGYIVGFDQDSIVLEQSGAQQLYFLSSLCCIKPKNDVNYIFNEAYRYKKVLNRYPEYTSNYS
;
A
#
# COMPACT_ATOMS: atom_id res chain seq x y z
N MET A 1 14.24 5.06 49.93
CA MET A 1 13.90 3.70 50.39
C MET A 1 12.38 3.60 50.33
N ASN A 2 11.85 2.57 49.64
CA ASN A 2 10.42 2.23 49.43
C ASN A 2 9.54 3.21 48.60
N THR A 3 8.62 2.82 47.71
CA THR A 3 8.15 1.49 47.24
C THR A 3 7.35 1.63 45.93
N LYS A 4 7.36 0.54 45.15
CA LYS A 4 6.67 0.23 43.88
C LYS A 4 5.21 0.73 43.73
N ASN A 5 4.81 1.07 42.49
CA ASN A 5 3.60 0.57 41.80
C ASN A 5 3.56 1.11 40.35
N ASN A 6 3.90 0.31 39.33
CA ASN A 6 3.12 -0.75 38.67
C ASN A 6 2.20 -0.24 37.54
N ASN A 7 2.66 -0.48 36.30
CA ASN A 7 1.89 -0.90 35.13
C ASN A 7 0.60 -0.16 34.79
N ILE A 8 0.71 0.86 33.94
CA ILE A 8 -0.20 1.05 32.81
C ILE A 8 0.69 1.41 31.61
N ALA A 9 1.46 0.41 31.14
CA ALA A 9 1.84 0.42 29.73
C ALA A 9 0.52 0.26 28.99
N ASP A 10 0.10 1.28 28.25
CA ASP A 10 -1.09 1.28 27.40
C ASP A 10 -1.04 0.07 26.46
N LYS A 11 -1.62 -1.03 26.92
CA LYS A 11 -1.93 -2.25 26.16
C LYS A 11 -3.24 -2.08 25.41
N THR A 12 -3.49 -0.90 24.87
CA THR A 12 -4.65 -0.60 24.04
C THR A 12 -4.20 -0.58 22.59
N SER A 13 -4.39 -1.75 21.96
CA SER A 13 -4.55 -1.93 20.50
C SER A 13 -3.29 -2.16 19.66
N LEU A 14 -2.44 -3.11 20.06
CA LEU A 14 -1.56 -3.82 19.13
C LEU A 14 -2.06 -5.25 18.87
N THR A 15 -3.33 -5.39 18.53
CA THR A 15 -3.81 -6.58 17.80
C THR A 15 -3.73 -6.29 16.30
N LEU A 16 -2.55 -5.91 15.81
CA LEU A 16 -2.30 -5.85 14.37
C LEU A 16 -2.05 -7.27 13.90
N THR A 17 -3.11 -7.97 13.53
CA THR A 17 -3.03 -9.22 12.77
C THR A 17 -2.10 -8.95 11.58
N SER A 18 -0.91 -9.56 11.57
CA SER A 18 0.19 -9.19 10.66
C SER A 18 -0.18 -9.10 9.17
N GLY A 19 -1.26 -9.78 8.75
CA GLY A 19 -1.82 -9.68 7.39
C GLY A 19 -2.41 -8.31 7.02
N ARG A 20 -3.05 -7.59 7.95
CA ARG A 20 -3.63 -6.26 7.67
C ARG A 20 -2.58 -5.17 7.48
N ARG A 21 -1.38 -5.33 8.08
CA ARG A 21 -0.30 -4.31 7.99
C ARG A 21 0.14 -4.04 6.56
N MET A 22 0.15 -5.05 5.69
CA MET A 22 0.56 -4.87 4.29
C MET A 22 -0.46 -4.02 3.52
N GLN A 23 -1.75 -4.36 3.66
CA GLN A 23 -2.86 -3.64 3.03
C GLN A 23 -2.91 -2.19 3.50
N ASP A 24 -2.98 -1.97 4.82
CA ASP A 24 -3.09 -0.64 5.42
C ASP A 24 -1.95 0.25 4.94
N SER A 25 -0.73 -0.29 4.94
CA SER A 25 0.44 0.48 4.55
C SER A 25 0.50 0.77 3.05
N PHE A 26 0.04 -0.16 2.22
CA PHE A 26 -0.08 0.06 0.77
C PHE A 26 -1.12 1.14 0.45
N LEU A 27 -2.34 1.01 0.99
CA LEU A 27 -3.42 1.98 0.78
C LEU A 27 -3.03 3.37 1.32
N ASN A 28 -2.41 3.41 2.50
CA ASN A 28 -1.95 4.66 3.09
C ASN A 28 -0.82 5.31 2.28
N TYR A 29 0.06 4.51 1.67
CA TYR A 29 1.09 5.04 0.78
C TYR A 29 0.45 5.69 -0.45
N CYS A 30 -0.46 4.99 -1.13
CA CYS A 30 -1.16 5.52 -2.30
C CYS A 30 -1.95 6.80 -1.97
N ARG A 31 -2.67 6.82 -0.84
CA ARG A 31 -3.41 7.99 -0.35
C ARG A 31 -2.50 9.18 -0.06
N LYS A 32 -1.46 8.99 0.77
CA LYS A 32 -0.56 10.10 1.18
C LYS A 32 0.27 10.68 0.03
N LYS A 33 0.53 9.86 -1.00
CA LYS A 33 1.29 10.28 -2.19
C LYS A 33 0.40 10.72 -3.34
N GLU A 34 -0.93 10.75 -3.11
CA GLU A 34 -1.91 11.11 -4.14
C GLU A 34 -1.66 10.34 -5.44
N ILE A 35 -1.39 9.03 -5.30
CA ILE A 35 -1.15 8.16 -6.44
C ILE A 35 -2.51 7.72 -6.99
N PRO A 36 -2.82 7.98 -8.27
CA PRO A 36 -4.04 7.49 -8.87
C PRO A 36 -3.99 5.95 -8.92
N VAL A 37 -5.10 5.33 -8.54
CA VAL A 37 -5.27 3.88 -8.51
C VAL A 37 -6.41 3.46 -9.41
N ILE A 38 -6.31 2.26 -9.95
CA ILE A 38 -7.38 1.53 -10.61
C ILE A 38 -7.87 0.45 -9.65
N LEU A 39 -9.14 0.53 -9.26
CA LEU A 39 -9.84 -0.53 -8.56
C LEU A 39 -10.44 -1.47 -9.60
N GLU A 40 -10.15 -2.76 -9.51
CA GLU A 40 -10.77 -3.79 -10.34
C GLU A 40 -11.76 -4.60 -9.51
N MET A 41 -12.97 -4.76 -10.04
CA MET A 41 -14.03 -5.53 -9.41
C MET A 41 -14.07 -6.97 -9.92
N ASN A 42 -14.70 -7.86 -9.15
CA ASN A 42 -14.90 -9.27 -9.52
C ASN A 42 -15.67 -9.47 -10.83
N ASN A 43 -16.46 -8.48 -11.25
CA ASN A 43 -17.26 -8.49 -12.49
C ASN A 43 -16.57 -7.77 -13.66
N SER A 44 -15.25 -7.58 -13.59
CA SER A 44 -14.43 -6.93 -14.63
C SER A 44 -14.73 -5.45 -14.87
N TYR A 45 -15.53 -4.82 -14.01
CA TYR A 45 -15.61 -3.36 -13.99
C TYR A 45 -14.34 -2.78 -13.38
N THR A 46 -14.05 -1.54 -13.72
CA THR A 46 -12.94 -0.79 -13.13
C THR A 46 -13.40 0.61 -12.75
N ALA A 47 -12.77 1.15 -11.71
CA ALA A 47 -12.88 2.55 -11.33
C ALA A 47 -11.48 3.11 -11.16
N GLU A 48 -11.27 4.34 -11.63
CA GLU A 48 -9.98 5.02 -11.54
C GLU A 48 -10.14 6.32 -10.76
N GLY A 49 -9.28 6.55 -9.79
CA GLY A 49 -9.33 7.76 -8.98
C GLY A 49 -8.28 7.80 -7.89
N TYR A 50 -8.49 8.68 -6.93
CA TYR A 50 -7.60 8.86 -5.78
C TYR A 50 -8.23 8.27 -4.53
N ILE A 51 -7.44 7.54 -3.73
CA ILE A 51 -7.89 7.06 -2.43
C ILE A 51 -7.99 8.27 -1.50
N VAL A 52 -9.19 8.54 -0.98
CA VAL A 52 -9.43 9.59 0.02
C VAL A 52 -9.32 9.03 1.43
N GLY A 53 -9.82 7.81 1.64
CA GLY A 53 -9.85 7.15 2.93
C GLY A 53 -10.13 5.66 2.77
N PHE A 54 -9.91 4.89 3.83
CA PHE A 54 -10.21 3.46 3.88
C PHE A 54 -10.34 3.03 5.33
N ASP A 55 -11.02 1.92 5.55
CA ASP A 55 -11.08 1.20 6.81
C ASP A 55 -10.81 -0.30 6.59
N GLN A 56 -11.38 -1.15 7.45
CA GLN A 56 -11.13 -2.59 7.40
C GLN A 56 -11.77 -3.27 6.18
N ASP A 57 -12.91 -2.77 5.69
CA ASP A 57 -13.73 -3.44 4.66
C ASP A 57 -14.15 -2.53 3.51
N SER A 58 -13.75 -1.27 3.52
CA SER A 58 -14.12 -0.29 2.51
C SER A 58 -13.00 0.70 2.13
N ILE A 59 -13.14 1.28 0.94
CA ILE A 59 -12.27 2.32 0.38
C ILE A 59 -13.16 3.44 -0.18
N VAL A 60 -12.85 4.68 0.17
CA VAL A 60 -13.42 5.87 -0.46
C VAL A 60 -12.50 6.30 -1.60
N LEU A 61 -13.00 6.26 -2.82
CA LEU A 61 -12.33 6.73 -4.03
C LEU A 61 -12.95 8.05 -4.48
N GLU A 62 -12.12 9.05 -4.79
CA GLU A 62 -12.57 10.24 -5.50
C GLU A 62 -12.30 10.08 -6.99
N GLN A 63 -13.35 10.22 -7.79
CA GLN A 63 -13.33 10.15 -9.25
C GLN A 63 -14.12 11.34 -9.80
N SER A 64 -13.46 12.18 -10.60
CA SER A 64 -14.07 13.35 -11.25
C SER A 64 -14.79 14.30 -10.27
N GLY A 65 -14.23 14.52 -9.08
CA GLY A 65 -14.81 15.40 -8.07
C GLY A 65 -15.97 14.79 -7.27
N ALA A 66 -16.33 13.53 -7.51
CA ALA A 66 -17.32 12.80 -6.72
C ALA A 66 -16.64 11.70 -5.88
N GLN A 67 -17.12 11.51 -4.66
CA GLN A 67 -16.65 10.43 -3.78
C GLN A 67 -17.56 9.21 -3.90
N GLN A 68 -16.95 8.04 -3.99
CA GLN A 68 -17.61 6.75 -4.09
C GLN A 68 -17.05 5.80 -3.05
N LEU A 69 -17.92 5.13 -2.32
CA LEU A 69 -17.55 4.11 -1.34
C LEU A 69 -17.58 2.73 -2.00
N TYR A 70 -16.43 2.05 -1.99
CA TYR A 70 -16.27 0.69 -2.50
C TYR A 70 -16.05 -0.29 -1.36
N PHE A 71 -16.74 -1.43 -1.40
CA PHE A 71 -16.53 -2.52 -0.45
C PHE A 71 -15.45 -3.48 -0.98
N LEU A 72 -14.51 -3.89 -0.13
CA LEU A 72 -13.42 -4.80 -0.50
C LEU A 72 -13.92 -6.16 -0.99
N SER A 73 -15.10 -6.61 -0.53
CA SER A 73 -15.71 -7.87 -0.94
C SER A 73 -16.03 -7.94 -2.44
N SER A 74 -16.17 -6.79 -3.12
CA SER A 74 -16.41 -6.73 -4.57
C SER A 74 -15.15 -6.45 -5.38
N LEU A 75 -14.04 -6.08 -4.73
CA LEU A 75 -12.77 -5.78 -5.36
C LEU A 75 -11.87 -7.02 -5.45
N CYS A 76 -11.24 -7.21 -6.60
CA CYS A 76 -10.24 -8.26 -6.81
C CYS A 76 -8.81 -7.71 -6.85
N CYS A 77 -8.61 -6.45 -7.24
CA CYS A 77 -7.29 -5.85 -7.37
C CYS A 77 -7.29 -4.33 -7.16
N ILE A 78 -6.17 -3.78 -6.67
CA ILE A 78 -5.92 -2.34 -6.53
C ILE A 78 -4.57 -2.06 -7.20
N LYS A 79 -4.59 -1.36 -8.33
CA LYS A 79 -3.41 -1.13 -9.18
C LYS A 79 -3.01 0.35 -9.13
N PRO A 80 -1.83 0.70 -8.61
CA PRO A 80 -1.34 2.06 -8.65
C PRO A 80 -0.83 2.38 -10.06
N LYS A 81 -1.12 3.58 -10.59
CA LYS A 81 -0.61 4.00 -11.90
C LYS A 81 0.87 4.37 -11.91
N ASN A 82 1.44 4.62 -10.73
CA ASN A 82 2.86 4.91 -10.55
C ASN A 82 3.55 3.82 -9.72
N ASP A 83 4.85 3.65 -9.94
CA ASP A 83 5.70 2.76 -9.15
C ASP A 83 5.56 3.09 -7.65
N VAL A 84 5.01 2.15 -6.89
CA VAL A 84 4.91 2.25 -5.43
C VAL A 84 6.24 1.77 -4.83
N ASN A 85 7.03 2.73 -4.37
CA ASN A 85 8.26 2.44 -3.62
C ASN A 85 7.92 2.15 -2.17
N TYR A 86 7.41 0.95 -1.94
CA TYR A 86 7.04 0.46 -0.62
C TYR A 86 8.14 -0.41 -0.01
N ILE A 87 7.97 -0.82 1.26
CA ILE A 87 8.96 -1.58 2.07
C ILE A 87 9.50 -2.83 1.36
N PHE A 88 8.72 -3.46 0.46
CA PHE A 88 9.15 -4.64 -0.31
C PHE A 88 9.83 -4.31 -1.64
N ASN A 89 10.02 -3.02 -1.97
CA ASN A 89 10.52 -2.57 -3.26
C ASN A 89 12.06 -2.51 -3.34
N GLU A 90 12.79 -2.96 -2.31
CA GLU A 90 14.26 -3.00 -2.31
C GLU A 90 14.81 -3.87 -3.47
N ALA A 91 14.19 -5.03 -3.72
CA ALA A 91 14.57 -5.90 -4.84
C ALA A 91 14.29 -5.24 -6.21
N TYR A 92 13.19 -4.50 -6.34
CA TYR A 92 12.88 -3.73 -7.57
C TYR A 92 13.83 -2.55 -7.77
N ARG A 93 14.25 -1.88 -6.68
CA ARG A 93 15.28 -0.85 -6.72
C ARG A 93 16.60 -1.41 -7.24
N TYR A 94 17.01 -2.59 -6.79
CA TYR A 94 18.23 -3.24 -7.26
C TYR A 94 18.17 -3.58 -8.77
N LYS A 95 17.06 -4.16 -9.25
CA LYS A 95 16.85 -4.44 -10.69
C LYS A 95 16.90 -3.19 -11.57
N LYS A 96 16.29 -2.08 -11.13
CA LYS A 96 16.31 -0.80 -11.87
C LYS A 96 17.70 -0.15 -11.89
N VAL A 97 18.53 -0.39 -10.88
CA VAL A 97 19.93 0.06 -10.84
C VAL A 97 20.79 -0.78 -11.78
N LEU A 98 20.67 -2.10 -11.75
CA LEU A 98 21.37 -3.02 -12.67
C LEU A 98 21.04 -2.73 -14.14
N ASN A 99 19.76 -2.58 -14.49
CA ASN A 99 19.35 -2.28 -15.87
C ASN A 99 19.85 -0.90 -16.40
N ARG A 100 20.41 -0.04 -15.54
CA ARG A 100 21.02 1.23 -15.95
C ARG A 100 22.53 1.13 -16.25
N TYR A 101 23.15 0.01 -15.91
CA TYR A 101 24.49 -0.30 -16.38
C TYR A 101 24.35 -1.17 -17.64
N PRO A 102 24.86 -0.73 -18.80
CA PRO A 102 25.01 -1.64 -19.93
C PRO A 102 25.87 -2.81 -19.46
N GLU A 103 25.43 -4.05 -19.69
CA GLU A 103 26.25 -5.22 -19.41
C GLU A 103 27.60 -5.05 -20.10
N TYR A 104 28.66 -4.82 -19.31
CA TYR A 104 30.02 -4.99 -19.79
C TYR A 104 30.24 -6.50 -19.85
N THR A 105 29.64 -7.16 -20.84
CA THR A 105 30.00 -8.55 -21.12
C THR A 105 31.48 -8.57 -21.41
N SER A 106 32.16 -9.34 -20.58
CA SER A 106 33.59 -9.55 -20.50
C SER A 106 34.18 -9.90 -21.87
N ASN A 107 34.79 -8.90 -22.54
CA ASN A 107 35.81 -9.15 -23.56
C ASN A 107 37.19 -9.32 -22.90
N TYR A 108 37.27 -10.25 -21.96
CA TYR A 108 38.53 -10.77 -21.44
C TYR A 108 38.51 -12.29 -21.49
N SER A 109 38.75 -12.82 -22.69
CA SER A 109 39.69 -13.90 -23.04
C SER A 109 39.44 -14.31 -24.49
#